data_AF-A0A3C0VMS3-F1
#
_entry.id   AF-A0A3C0VMS3-F1
#
_cell.length_a   1.000
_cell.length_b   1.000
_cell.length_c   1.000
_cell.angle_alpha   90.00
_cell.angle_beta   90.00
_cell.angle_gamma   90.00
#
_symmetry.space_group_name_H-M   'P 1'
#
loop_
_entity.id
_entity.type
_entity.pdbx_description
1 polymer ?
#
loop_
_entity_poly.entity_id
_entity_poly.type
_entity_poly.pdbx_seq_one_letter_code
_entity_poly.pdbx_strand_id
1 'polypeptide(L)'
;MPGRDWKRANLDASWQTGETLIAGIGQGYMLITPIQLAVMTARIANGGKAVVPKLLIDPEDVVANDQNVSRANEDIISTDMDAAEKNTLIQVDPEHIKLMHKAMTSVVNNPDGTAFGSRFNLRGVASAGKTGTVQVRRISKDERESGIIPNEELDWHLRDHALFVGFAPVKNPKYAVAVVVEHGGSGSKVAAPIAQKLLKMALERDRQPNKTKTARANAFNKTIKTKAGKA
;
A
#
# COMPACT_ATOMS: atom_id res chain seq x y z
N MET A 1 -2.49 -11.74 14.42
CA MET A 1 -1.03 -11.57 14.66
C MET A 1 -0.55 -12.75 15.49
N PRO A 2 0.64 -13.31 15.21
CA PRO A 2 1.21 -14.38 16.03
C PRO A 2 1.52 -13.86 17.44
N GLY A 3 1.44 -14.75 18.43
CA GLY A 3 1.67 -14.44 19.84
C GLY A 3 1.56 -15.69 20.71
N ARG A 4 1.62 -15.51 22.03
CA ARG A 4 1.60 -16.62 23.01
C ARG A 4 0.39 -17.54 22.82
N ASP A 5 -0.80 -16.96 22.80
CA ASP A 5 -2.05 -17.72 22.71
C ASP A 5 -2.21 -18.39 21.35
N TRP A 6 -1.88 -17.67 20.27
CA TRP A 6 -1.91 -18.22 18.92
C TRP A 6 -1.00 -19.44 18.77
N LYS A 7 0.25 -19.35 19.28
CA LYS A 7 1.21 -20.44 19.14
C LYS A 7 0.80 -21.66 19.96
N ARG A 8 0.27 -21.46 21.17
CA ARG A 8 -0.28 -22.55 22.00
C ARG A 8 -1.44 -23.23 21.27
N ALA A 9 -2.36 -22.46 20.69
CA ALA A 9 -3.54 -23.01 20.03
C ALA A 9 -3.22 -23.75 18.70
N ASN A 10 -2.21 -23.31 17.94
CA ASN A 10 -1.95 -23.85 16.60
C ASN A 10 -0.83 -24.90 16.57
N LEU A 11 0.16 -24.81 17.47
CA LEU A 11 1.38 -25.63 17.44
C LEU A 11 1.64 -26.37 18.76
N ASP A 12 0.74 -26.25 19.73
CA ASP A 12 0.86 -26.79 21.09
C ASP A 12 2.20 -26.46 21.79
N ALA A 13 2.76 -25.29 21.48
CA ALA A 13 4.09 -24.88 21.92
C ALA A 13 4.07 -23.48 22.55
N SER A 14 4.92 -23.28 23.56
CA SER A 14 5.12 -21.98 24.20
C SER A 14 5.90 -21.02 23.30
N TRP A 15 5.55 -19.72 23.38
CA TRP A 15 6.27 -18.64 22.69
C TRP A 15 7.68 -18.48 23.25
N GLN A 16 8.66 -18.36 22.36
CA GLN A 16 10.06 -18.18 22.70
C GLN A 16 10.46 -16.71 22.55
N THR A 17 11.33 -16.20 23.42
CA THR A 17 11.75 -14.78 23.40
C THR A 17 12.33 -14.36 22.04
N GLY A 18 13.07 -15.26 21.38
CA GLY A 18 13.63 -15.01 20.05
C GLY A 18 12.57 -14.76 18.96
N GLU A 19 11.36 -15.31 19.12
CA GLU A 19 10.28 -15.15 18.14
C GLU A 19 9.72 -13.73 18.13
N THR A 20 9.78 -13.03 19.28
CA THR A 20 9.43 -11.60 19.37
C THR A 20 10.39 -10.75 18.54
N LEU A 21 11.69 -11.04 18.58
CA LEU A 21 12.71 -10.30 17.83
C LEU A 21 12.52 -10.47 16.32
N ILE A 22 12.26 -11.70 15.88
CA ILE A 22 12.02 -12.03 14.47
C ILE A 22 10.70 -11.40 13.98
N ALA A 23 9.65 -11.43 14.80
CA ALA A 23 8.39 -10.78 14.48
C ALA A 23 8.55 -9.25 14.36
N GLY A 24 9.45 -8.62 15.11
CA GLY A 24 9.74 -7.18 15.04
C GLY A 24 10.23 -6.69 13.68
N ILE A 25 10.85 -7.57 12.88
CA ILE A 25 11.28 -7.27 11.50
C ILE A 25 10.30 -7.82 10.44
N GLY A 26 9.14 -8.34 10.85
CA GLY A 26 8.12 -8.89 9.96
C GLY A 26 8.42 -10.29 9.44
N GLN A 27 9.25 -11.07 10.13
CA GLN A 27 9.55 -12.47 9.78
C GLN A 27 8.93 -13.46 10.78
N GLY A 28 9.20 -14.75 10.59
CA GLY A 28 8.71 -15.83 11.46
C GLY A 28 7.28 -16.22 11.10
N TYR A 29 6.37 -16.26 12.07
CA TYR A 29 4.97 -16.66 11.85
C TYR A 29 4.08 -15.50 11.36
N MET A 30 4.64 -14.31 11.11
CA MET A 30 3.85 -13.18 10.65
C MET A 30 3.50 -13.35 9.17
N LEU A 31 2.20 -13.39 8.88
CA LEU A 31 1.65 -13.34 7.54
C LEU A 31 0.82 -12.07 7.37
N ILE A 32 0.99 -11.41 6.22
CA ILE A 32 0.27 -10.19 5.88
C ILE A 32 -0.09 -10.19 4.39
N THR A 33 -1.31 -9.77 4.09
CA THR A 33 -1.78 -9.65 2.70
C THR A 33 -1.34 -8.31 2.09
N PRO A 34 -1.22 -8.21 0.75
CA PRO A 34 -0.92 -6.94 0.09
C PRO A 34 -1.92 -5.82 0.43
N ILE A 35 -3.21 -6.15 0.60
CA ILE A 35 -4.22 -5.16 0.97
C ILE A 35 -4.03 -4.66 2.41
N GLN A 36 -3.65 -5.53 3.35
CA GLN A 36 -3.30 -5.12 4.71
C GLN A 36 -2.06 -4.21 4.74
N LEU A 37 -1.05 -4.49 3.91
CA LEU A 37 0.12 -3.62 3.73
C LEU A 37 -0.28 -2.25 3.16
N ALA A 38 -1.16 -2.21 2.16
CA ALA A 38 -1.67 -0.96 1.59
C ALA A 38 -2.45 -0.14 2.63
N VAL A 39 -3.32 -0.79 3.41
CA VAL A 39 -4.08 -0.16 4.50
C VAL A 39 -3.14 0.36 5.59
N MET A 40 -2.16 -0.43 6.03
CA MET A 40 -1.12 0.00 6.98
C MET A 40 -0.40 1.26 6.47
N THR A 41 0.01 1.24 5.21
CA THR A 41 0.71 2.35 4.57
C THR A 41 -0.17 3.60 4.48
N ALA A 42 -1.46 3.44 4.15
CA ALA A 42 -2.42 4.53 4.11
C ALA A 42 -2.65 5.15 5.50
N ARG A 43 -2.72 4.33 6.56
CA ARG A 43 -2.83 4.79 7.95
C ARG A 43 -1.59 5.55 8.40
N ILE A 44 -0.39 5.12 8.01
CA ILE A 44 0.83 5.92 8.27
C ILE A 44 0.74 7.23 7.51
N ALA A 45 0.43 7.19 6.21
CA ALA A 45 0.39 8.34 5.33
C ALA A 45 -0.62 9.42 5.79
N ASN A 46 -1.80 9.02 6.27
CA ASN A 46 -2.89 9.95 6.62
C ASN A 46 -2.83 10.49 8.06
N GLY A 47 -1.73 10.24 8.80
CA GLY A 47 -1.56 10.73 10.17
C GLY A 47 -2.13 9.80 11.25
N GLY A 48 -2.36 8.52 10.94
CA GLY A 48 -2.83 7.51 11.89
C GLY A 48 -4.35 7.32 11.90
N LYS A 49 -5.10 7.88 10.96
CA LYS A 49 -6.56 7.69 10.91
C LYS A 49 -6.90 6.30 10.39
N ALA A 50 -7.92 5.67 10.97
CA ALA A 50 -8.43 4.39 10.48
C ALA A 50 -8.75 4.45 8.98
N VAL A 51 -8.39 3.38 8.27
CA VAL A 51 -8.68 3.20 6.84
C VAL A 51 -9.34 1.83 6.68
N VAL A 52 -10.48 1.84 6.01
CA VAL A 52 -11.21 0.65 5.57
C VAL A 52 -11.20 0.64 4.05
N PRO A 53 -10.58 -0.38 3.41
CA PRO A 53 -10.52 -0.44 1.97
C PRO A 53 -11.92 -0.71 1.40
N LYS A 54 -12.38 0.14 0.49
CA LYS A 54 -13.62 -0.02 -0.27
C LYS A 54 -13.31 0.03 -1.75
N LEU A 55 -13.93 -0.82 -2.56
CA LEU A 55 -13.90 -0.73 -4.01
C LEU A 55 -15.14 0.04 -4.45
N LEU A 56 -14.94 1.24 -5.00
CA LEU A 56 -16.02 1.99 -5.63
C LEU A 56 -16.08 1.58 -7.10
N ILE A 57 -17.22 1.07 -7.53
CA ILE A 57 -17.45 0.72 -8.93
C ILE A 57 -18.33 1.81 -9.51
N ASP A 58 -17.86 2.49 -10.57
CA ASP A 58 -18.71 3.43 -11.30
C ASP A 58 -19.86 2.63 -11.93
N PRO A 59 -21.14 2.94 -11.63
CA PRO A 59 -22.28 2.25 -12.24
C PRO A 59 -22.23 2.23 -13.77
N GLU A 60 -21.56 3.20 -14.41
CA GLU A 60 -21.39 3.25 -15.87
C GLU A 60 -20.31 2.28 -16.40
N ASP A 61 -19.37 1.83 -15.56
CA ASP A 61 -18.33 0.84 -15.92
C ASP A 61 -18.82 -0.62 -15.75
N VAL A 62 -20.04 -0.78 -15.23
CA VAL A 62 -20.72 -2.07 -15.11
C VAL A 62 -21.38 -2.39 -16.44
N VAL A 63 -21.05 -3.54 -17.04
CA VAL A 63 -21.78 -4.05 -18.20
C VAL A 63 -23.26 -4.16 -17.79
N ALA A 64 -24.15 -3.50 -18.53
CA ALA A 64 -25.54 -3.18 -18.17
C ALA A 64 -26.46 -4.36 -17.76
N ASN A 65 -25.95 -5.59 -17.67
CA ASN A 65 -26.65 -6.80 -17.25
C ASN A 65 -26.07 -7.50 -16.00
N ASP A 66 -25.06 -6.95 -15.31
CA ASP A 66 -24.58 -7.55 -14.07
C ASP A 66 -25.39 -7.08 -12.85
N GLN A 67 -26.43 -7.85 -12.52
CA GLN A 67 -27.32 -7.61 -11.38
C GLN A 67 -26.62 -7.64 -10.01
N ASN A 68 -25.36 -8.11 -9.93
CA ASN A 68 -24.60 -8.11 -8.67
C ASN A 68 -24.05 -6.75 -8.29
N VAL A 69 -23.87 -5.82 -9.24
CA VAL A 69 -23.20 -4.54 -8.96
C VAL A 69 -24.17 -3.44 -8.51
N SER A 70 -25.41 -3.47 -9.01
CA SER A 70 -26.44 -2.49 -8.60
C SER A 70 -26.76 -2.56 -7.10
N ARG A 71 -26.72 -3.76 -6.50
CA ARG A 71 -26.90 -3.95 -5.04
C ARG A 71 -25.67 -3.56 -4.22
N ALA A 72 -24.47 -3.86 -4.73
CA ALA A 72 -23.22 -3.58 -4.02
C ALA A 72 -23.00 -2.07 -3.79
N ASN A 73 -23.38 -1.21 -4.73
CA ASN A 73 -23.22 0.23 -4.57
C ASN A 73 -24.23 0.85 -3.57
N GLU A 74 -25.47 0.35 -3.47
CA GLU A 74 -26.42 0.82 -2.45
C GLU A 74 -26.01 0.41 -1.03
N ASP A 75 -25.45 -0.79 -0.85
CA ASP A 75 -24.95 -1.28 0.45
C ASP A 75 -23.62 -0.60 0.86
N ILE A 76 -22.75 -0.24 -0.10
CA ILE A 76 -21.48 0.47 0.16
C ILE A 76 -21.70 1.94 0.52
N ILE A 77 -22.73 2.57 -0.07
CA ILE A 77 -23.14 3.95 0.22
C ILE A 77 -23.95 4.03 1.52
N SER A 78 -24.73 2.98 1.87
CA SER A 78 -25.51 2.93 3.11
C SER A 78 -24.75 2.39 4.33
N THR A 79 -23.62 1.69 4.16
CA THR A 79 -22.65 1.47 5.24
C THR A 79 -21.77 2.71 5.42
N ASP A 80 -22.41 3.80 5.83
CA ASP A 80 -21.76 4.79 6.65
C ASP A 80 -21.37 4.10 7.95
N MET A 81 -20.11 3.65 8.01
CA MET A 81 -19.48 3.44 9.31
C MET A 81 -19.67 4.72 10.10
N ASP A 82 -20.10 4.59 11.35
CA ASP A 82 -20.30 5.71 12.26
C ASP A 82 -19.11 6.67 12.12
N ALA A 83 -19.39 7.97 12.01
CA ALA A 83 -18.35 8.98 11.89
C ALA A 83 -17.27 8.88 13.02
N ALA A 84 -17.62 8.22 14.12
CA ALA A 84 -16.73 7.83 15.21
C ALA A 84 -15.60 6.87 14.79
N GLU A 85 -15.85 5.87 13.93
CA GLU A 85 -14.82 4.93 13.49
C GLU A 85 -13.89 5.53 12.43
N LYS A 86 -14.40 6.42 11.55
CA LYS A 86 -13.56 7.18 10.58
C LYS A 86 -12.55 8.10 11.28
N ASN A 87 -12.86 8.57 12.49
CA ASN A 87 -11.99 9.41 13.31
C ASN A 87 -11.23 8.65 14.40
N THR A 88 -11.35 7.32 14.45
CA THR A 88 -10.53 6.53 15.37
C THR A 88 -9.08 6.60 14.89
N LEU A 89 -8.30 7.40 15.61
CA LEU A 89 -6.86 7.39 15.48
C LEU A 89 -6.35 6.06 15.99
N ILE A 90 -5.44 5.44 15.27
CA ILE A 90 -4.62 4.37 15.84
C ILE A 90 -3.95 4.94 17.08
N GLN A 91 -3.91 4.15 18.16
CA GLN A 91 -3.30 4.56 19.43
C GLN A 91 -1.77 4.60 19.31
N VAL A 92 -1.27 5.57 18.55
CA VAL A 92 0.14 5.81 18.29
C VAL A 92 0.37 7.31 18.44
N ASP A 93 1.42 7.66 19.16
CA ASP A 93 1.84 9.05 19.33
C ASP A 93 2.03 9.72 17.95
N PRO A 94 1.39 10.88 17.69
CA PRO A 94 1.60 11.66 16.46
C PRO A 94 3.08 11.94 16.14
N GLU A 95 3.95 12.09 17.14
CA GLU A 95 5.38 12.28 16.93
C GLU A 95 6.05 11.04 16.34
N HIS A 96 5.63 9.84 16.73
CA HIS A 96 6.10 8.60 16.08
C HIS A 96 5.64 8.51 14.63
N ILE A 97 4.43 8.98 14.31
CA ILE A 97 3.94 9.03 12.93
C ILE A 97 4.78 10.00 12.09
N LYS A 98 5.10 11.19 12.62
CA LYS A 98 6.00 12.15 11.97
C LYS A 98 7.39 11.56 11.75
N LEU A 99 7.93 10.85 12.74
CA LEU A 99 9.21 10.18 12.62
C LEU A 99 9.19 9.11 11.51
N MET A 100 8.14 8.29 11.45
CA MET A 100 7.97 7.30 10.39
C MET A 100 7.87 7.95 9.01
N HIS A 101 7.13 9.05 8.87
CA HIS A 101 7.08 9.83 7.62
C HIS A 101 8.45 10.29 7.17
N LYS A 102 9.23 10.87 8.09
CA LYS A 102 10.60 11.32 7.82
C LYS A 102 11.48 10.15 7.38
N ALA A 103 11.46 9.05 8.13
CA ALA A 103 12.26 7.86 7.84
C ALA A 103 11.90 7.25 6.46
N MET A 104 10.61 7.07 6.17
CA MET A 104 10.15 6.55 4.88
C MET A 104 10.47 7.50 3.72
N THR A 105 10.45 8.82 3.96
CA THR A 105 10.89 9.80 2.97
C THR A 105 12.38 9.65 2.70
N SER A 106 13.22 9.51 3.75
CA SER A 106 14.66 9.33 3.61
C SER A 106 15.04 8.06 2.86
N VAL A 107 14.33 6.95 3.08
CA VAL A 107 14.56 5.68 2.34
C VAL A 107 14.53 5.88 0.82
N VAL A 108 13.66 6.77 0.34
CA VAL A 108 13.48 7.03 -1.10
C VAL A 108 14.32 8.22 -1.57
N ASN A 109 14.51 9.26 -0.76
CA ASN A 109 15.02 10.54 -1.25
C ASN A 109 16.46 10.86 -0.81
N ASN A 110 17.01 10.17 0.18
CA ASN A 110 18.40 10.38 0.59
C ASN A 110 19.35 9.44 -0.18
N PRO A 111 20.60 9.88 -0.51
CA PRO A 111 21.57 9.05 -1.23
C PRO A 111 21.91 7.71 -0.56
N ASP A 112 21.82 7.63 0.77
CA ASP A 112 22.03 6.43 1.59
C ASP A 112 20.75 5.57 1.74
N GLY A 113 19.62 6.05 1.22
CA GLY A 113 18.35 5.36 1.26
C GLY A 113 18.32 4.12 0.35
N THR A 114 17.80 3.00 0.87
CA THR A 114 17.76 1.73 0.13
C THR A 114 16.96 1.79 -1.17
N ALA A 115 16.04 2.75 -1.32
CA ALA A 115 15.22 2.95 -2.51
C ALA A 115 15.57 4.23 -3.28
N PHE A 116 16.75 4.81 -3.07
CA PHE A 116 17.16 6.08 -3.72
C PHE A 116 17.07 6.06 -5.24
N GLY A 117 17.36 4.92 -5.88
CA GLY A 117 17.22 4.73 -7.32
C GLY A 117 15.79 4.88 -7.84
N SER A 118 14.78 4.73 -6.97
CA SER A 118 13.35 4.85 -7.29
C SER A 118 12.76 6.22 -6.93
N ARG A 119 13.57 7.20 -6.50
CA ARG A 119 13.08 8.56 -6.26
C ARG A 119 12.53 9.18 -7.53
N PHE A 120 11.57 10.08 -7.38
CA PHE A 120 11.11 10.91 -8.49
C PHE A 120 10.77 12.30 -7.97
N ASN A 121 10.83 13.28 -8.86
CA ASN A 121 10.39 14.64 -8.60
C ASN A 121 9.41 15.07 -9.69
N LEU A 122 8.12 14.99 -9.40
CA LEU A 122 7.06 15.39 -10.32
C LEU A 122 6.60 16.82 -10.01
N ARG A 123 7.39 17.81 -10.43
CA ARG A 123 7.13 19.25 -10.20
C ARG A 123 7.06 19.61 -8.71
N GLY A 124 8.10 19.25 -7.95
CA GLY A 124 8.20 19.47 -6.50
C GLY A 124 7.50 18.42 -5.65
N VAL A 125 6.93 17.38 -6.27
CA VAL A 125 6.26 16.27 -5.57
C VAL A 125 7.18 15.05 -5.53
N ALA A 126 7.42 14.55 -4.32
CA ALA A 126 8.16 13.33 -4.04
C ALA A 126 7.26 12.25 -3.42
N SER A 127 7.82 11.04 -3.26
CA SER A 127 7.20 9.91 -2.56
C SER A 127 8.01 9.50 -1.33
N ALA A 128 7.37 8.74 -0.45
CA ALA A 128 7.98 8.06 0.69
C ALA A 128 7.69 6.56 0.59
N GLY A 129 8.54 5.72 1.18
CA GLY A 129 8.30 4.28 1.20
C GLY A 129 9.32 3.47 1.97
N LYS A 130 9.15 2.15 1.92
CA LYS A 130 10.06 1.18 2.55
C LYS A 130 10.15 -0.07 1.71
N THR A 131 11.38 -0.55 1.53
CA THR A 131 11.70 -1.83 0.89
C THR A 131 11.56 -2.99 1.88
N GLY A 132 11.22 -4.16 1.36
CA GLY A 132 11.28 -5.43 2.05
C GLY A 132 11.74 -6.54 1.11
N THR A 133 12.28 -7.59 1.71
CA THR A 133 12.62 -8.84 1.04
C THR A 133 12.00 -9.95 1.88
N VAL A 134 11.14 -10.77 1.27
CA VAL A 134 10.45 -11.85 1.99
C VAL A 134 11.13 -13.16 1.64
N GLN A 135 11.77 -13.77 2.65
CA GLN A 135 12.51 -15.01 2.45
C GLN A 135 11.55 -16.19 2.32
N VAL A 136 11.72 -17.00 1.27
CA VAL A 136 10.82 -18.14 0.97
C VAL A 136 11.32 -19.46 1.56
N ARG A 137 12.62 -19.57 1.81
CA ARG A 137 13.27 -20.80 2.29
C ARG A 137 13.94 -20.61 3.64
N ARG A 138 14.29 -21.71 4.31
CA ARG A 138 15.19 -21.67 5.45
C ARG A 138 16.64 -21.78 4.95
N ILE A 139 17.50 -20.88 5.42
CA ILE A 139 18.95 -21.02 5.24
C ILE A 139 19.45 -21.97 6.33
N SER A 140 20.09 -23.08 5.93
CA SER A 140 20.60 -24.07 6.87
C SER A 140 21.83 -23.54 7.63
N LYS A 141 22.23 -24.23 8.71
CA LYS A 141 23.45 -23.86 9.44
C LYS A 141 24.68 -24.06 8.55
N ASP A 142 24.76 -25.20 7.89
CA ASP A 142 25.85 -25.56 6.99
C ASP A 142 25.99 -24.54 5.85
N GLU A 143 24.87 -24.09 5.26
CA GLU A 143 24.90 -23.07 4.21
C GLU A 143 25.42 -21.71 4.73
N ARG A 144 25.06 -21.33 5.96
CA ARG A 144 25.61 -20.11 6.57
C ARG A 144 27.12 -20.20 6.78
N GLU A 145 27.63 -21.40 7.06
CA GLU A 145 29.05 -21.66 7.28
C GLU A 145 29.82 -21.76 5.96
N SER A 146 29.24 -22.34 4.91
CA SER A 146 29.86 -22.48 3.58
C SER A 146 29.72 -21.24 2.68
N GLY A 147 28.79 -20.33 3.00
CA GLY A 147 28.44 -19.16 2.21
C GLY A 147 27.02 -19.24 1.67
N ILE A 148 26.26 -18.16 1.85
CA ILE A 148 24.86 -18.08 1.44
C ILE A 148 24.78 -18.04 -0.09
N ILE A 149 23.97 -18.93 -0.66
CA ILE A 149 23.75 -18.99 -2.11
C ILE A 149 23.10 -17.67 -2.57
N PRO A 150 23.68 -16.96 -3.56
CA PRO A 150 23.08 -15.76 -4.11
C PRO A 150 21.66 -16.00 -4.64
N ASN A 151 20.78 -15.03 -4.45
CA ASN A 151 19.37 -15.18 -4.81
C ASN A 151 19.16 -15.41 -6.32
N GLU A 152 20.07 -14.92 -7.15
CA GLU A 152 20.06 -15.11 -8.60
C GLU A 152 20.44 -16.54 -9.02
N GLU A 153 21.18 -17.26 -8.18
CA GLU A 153 21.64 -18.64 -8.42
C GLU A 153 20.63 -19.69 -7.91
N LEU A 154 19.68 -19.28 -7.08
CA LEU A 154 18.59 -20.13 -6.64
C LEU A 154 17.59 -20.41 -7.77
N ASP A 155 17.01 -21.62 -7.74
CA ASP A 155 15.80 -21.93 -8.50
C ASP A 155 14.74 -20.88 -8.25
N TRP A 156 13.98 -20.52 -9.29
CA TRP A 156 13.04 -19.39 -9.24
C TRP A 156 12.10 -19.45 -8.02
N HIS A 157 11.49 -20.61 -7.77
CA HIS A 157 10.54 -20.81 -6.66
C HIS A 157 11.18 -20.72 -5.26
N LEU A 158 12.51 -20.72 -5.16
CA LEU A 158 13.26 -20.56 -3.91
C LEU A 158 13.75 -19.13 -3.69
N ARG A 159 13.59 -18.25 -4.68
CA ARG A 159 14.00 -16.85 -4.59
C ARG A 159 13.07 -16.09 -3.67
N ASP A 160 13.65 -15.12 -2.97
CA ASP A 160 12.91 -14.21 -2.11
C ASP A 160 11.87 -13.41 -2.91
N HIS A 161 10.79 -12.99 -2.26
CA HIS A 161 9.85 -12.04 -2.86
C HIS A 161 10.34 -10.60 -2.66
N ALA A 162 10.18 -9.78 -3.70
CA ALA A 162 10.45 -8.36 -3.63
C ALA A 162 9.23 -7.62 -3.09
N LEU A 163 9.40 -6.81 -2.04
CA LEU A 163 8.32 -6.02 -1.44
C LEU A 163 8.68 -4.54 -1.41
N PHE A 164 7.70 -3.69 -1.70
CA PHE A 164 7.78 -2.27 -1.44
C PHE A 164 6.41 -1.73 -1.02
N VAL A 165 6.41 -0.87 -0.01
CA VAL A 165 5.25 -0.06 0.35
C VAL A 165 5.59 1.42 0.28
N GLY A 166 4.66 2.27 -0.11
CA GLY A 166 4.91 3.70 -0.16
C GLY A 166 3.68 4.55 -0.40
N PHE A 167 3.86 5.86 -0.32
CA PHE A 167 2.81 6.84 -0.55
C PHE A 167 3.34 8.10 -1.22
N ALA A 168 2.44 8.82 -1.90
CA ALA A 168 2.73 10.12 -2.48
C ALA A 168 1.46 10.98 -2.58
N PRO A 169 1.57 12.32 -2.59
CA PRO A 169 2.75 13.15 -2.25
C PRO A 169 3.24 12.96 -0.80
N VAL A 170 4.51 13.27 -0.49
CA VAL A 170 5.00 13.28 0.91
C VAL A 170 4.23 14.26 1.80
N LYS A 171 4.02 15.51 1.34
CA LYS A 171 3.46 16.59 2.16
C LYS A 171 1.95 16.46 2.42
N ASN A 172 1.21 15.99 1.43
CA ASN A 172 -0.24 15.80 1.52
C ASN A 172 -0.59 14.48 0.82
N PRO A 173 -0.38 13.33 1.48
CA PRO A 173 -0.51 12.03 0.85
C PRO A 173 -1.92 11.78 0.31
N LYS A 174 -1.98 11.31 -0.94
CA LYS A 174 -3.22 10.98 -1.64
C LYS A 174 -3.31 9.52 -2.03
N TYR A 175 -2.17 8.92 -2.39
CA TYR A 175 -2.07 7.55 -2.86
C TYR A 175 -1.14 6.76 -1.95
N ALA A 176 -1.54 5.55 -1.60
CA ALA A 176 -0.71 4.54 -0.98
C ALA A 176 -0.63 3.33 -1.91
N VAL A 177 0.52 2.64 -1.90
CA VAL A 177 0.77 1.46 -2.74
C VAL A 177 1.48 0.39 -1.92
N ALA A 178 1.13 -0.86 -2.18
CA ALA A 178 1.89 -2.03 -1.77
C ALA A 178 2.16 -2.86 -3.04
N VAL A 179 3.43 -3.17 -3.30
CA VAL A 179 3.87 -3.97 -4.44
C VAL A 179 4.60 -5.19 -3.91
N VAL A 180 4.08 -6.36 -4.22
CA VAL A 180 4.73 -7.65 -4.00
C VAL A 180 5.02 -8.24 -5.37
N VAL A 181 6.26 -8.67 -5.60
CA VAL A 181 6.65 -9.47 -6.76
C VAL A 181 7.17 -10.80 -6.24
N GLU A 182 6.37 -11.84 -6.45
CA GLU A 182 6.74 -13.21 -6.10
C GLU A 182 8.04 -13.58 -6.80
N HIS A 183 8.96 -14.13 -6.02
CA HIS A 183 10.29 -14.54 -6.46
C HIS A 183 11.10 -13.44 -7.17
N GLY A 184 10.73 -12.17 -6.94
CA GLY A 184 11.36 -11.00 -7.54
C GLY A 184 12.68 -10.59 -6.87
N GLY A 185 13.08 -11.25 -5.79
CA GLY A 185 14.30 -10.98 -5.04
C GLY A 185 14.27 -9.62 -4.35
N SER A 186 15.06 -8.68 -4.86
CA SER A 186 15.33 -7.42 -4.18
C SER A 186 14.16 -6.42 -4.27
N GLY A 187 13.62 -6.04 -3.10
CA GLY A 187 12.60 -4.98 -2.99
C GLY A 187 13.04 -3.63 -3.57
N SER A 188 14.32 -3.27 -3.46
CA SER A 188 14.84 -2.00 -4.00
C SER A 188 15.07 -2.02 -5.51
N LYS A 189 15.46 -3.16 -6.08
CA LYS A 189 15.73 -3.29 -7.53
C LYS A 189 14.46 -3.60 -8.34
N VAL A 190 13.45 -4.23 -7.75
CA VAL A 190 12.27 -4.73 -8.47
C VAL A 190 10.97 -4.05 -8.03
N ALA A 191 10.59 -4.15 -6.76
CA ALA A 191 9.30 -3.63 -6.29
C ALA A 191 9.26 -2.09 -6.23
N ALA A 192 10.33 -1.45 -5.76
CA ALA A 192 10.39 0.01 -5.64
C ALA A 192 10.27 0.75 -7.00
N PRO A 193 10.93 0.33 -8.10
CA PRO A 193 10.72 0.94 -9.42
C PRO A 193 9.31 0.78 -9.97
N ILE A 194 8.63 -0.33 -9.68
CA ILE A 194 7.23 -0.53 -10.06
C ILE A 194 6.33 0.44 -9.28
N ALA A 195 6.51 0.52 -7.96
CA ALA A 195 5.78 1.46 -7.12
C ALA A 195 5.98 2.92 -7.53
N GLN A 196 7.20 3.30 -7.91
CA GLN A 196 7.52 4.62 -8.46
C GLN A 196 6.65 4.94 -9.69
N LYS A 197 6.60 4.02 -10.67
CA LYS A 197 5.82 4.20 -11.89
C LYS A 197 4.33 4.34 -11.58
N LEU A 198 3.80 3.51 -10.68
CA LEU A 198 2.39 3.56 -10.27
C LEU A 198 2.03 4.89 -9.60
N LEU A 199 2.82 5.32 -8.59
CA LEU A 199 2.57 6.58 -7.88
C LEU A 199 2.70 7.78 -8.81
N LYS A 200 3.71 7.79 -9.69
CA LYS A 200 3.89 8.86 -10.69
C LYS A 200 2.70 8.93 -11.63
N MET A 201 2.26 7.79 -12.18
CA MET A 201 1.12 7.71 -13.08
C MET A 201 -0.19 8.15 -12.40
N ALA A 202 -0.43 7.74 -11.15
CA ALA A 202 -1.60 8.16 -10.38
C ALA A 202 -1.63 9.68 -10.21
N LEU A 203 -0.50 10.30 -9.83
CA LEU A 203 -0.38 11.75 -9.69
C LEU A 203 -0.56 12.51 -11.01
N GLU A 204 -0.06 11.95 -12.12
CA GLU A 204 -0.24 12.55 -13.45
C GLU A 204 -1.69 12.46 -13.92
N ARG A 205 -2.39 11.35 -13.64
CA ARG A 205 -3.81 11.18 -13.96
C ARG A 205 -4.72 12.08 -13.12
N ASP A 206 -4.47 12.22 -11.82
CA ASP A 206 -5.22 13.13 -10.93
C ASP A 206 -5.17 14.59 -11.40
N ARG A 207 -4.06 14.95 -12.06
CA ARG A 207 -3.83 16.29 -12.61
C ARG A 207 -4.52 16.51 -13.95
N GLN A 208 -4.78 15.47 -14.74
CA GLN A 208 -5.52 15.66 -15.98
C GLN A 208 -6.98 15.96 -15.61
N PRO A 209 -7.53 17.12 -16.01
CA PRO A 209 -8.97 17.30 -15.91
C PRO A 209 -9.58 16.15 -16.69
N ASN A 210 -10.35 15.31 -15.99
CA ASN A 210 -11.00 14.16 -16.62
C ASN A 210 -11.73 14.71 -17.85
N LYS A 211 -11.27 14.38 -19.06
CA LYS A 211 -11.88 14.92 -20.30
C LYS A 211 -13.37 14.57 -20.31
N THR A 212 -13.72 13.43 -19.71
CA THR A 212 -15.08 12.97 -19.43
C THR A 212 -15.84 13.84 -18.43
N LYS A 213 -15.23 14.27 -17.30
CA LYS A 213 -15.89 15.16 -16.32
C LYS A 213 -16.05 16.59 -16.85
N THR A 214 -15.06 17.09 -17.60
CA THR A 214 -15.06 18.47 -18.13
C THR A 214 -16.05 18.64 -19.28
N ALA A 215 -16.14 17.65 -20.17
CA ALA A 215 -17.17 17.63 -21.22
C ALA A 215 -18.59 17.51 -20.63
N ARG A 216 -18.77 16.68 -19.59
CA ARG A 216 -20.07 16.47 -18.91
C ARG A 216 -20.52 17.69 -18.09
N ALA A 217 -19.62 18.35 -17.35
CA ALA A 217 -19.94 19.59 -16.65
C ALA A 217 -20.36 20.72 -17.60
N ASN A 218 -19.70 20.81 -18.77
CA ASN A 218 -20.05 21.77 -19.81
C ASN A 218 -21.38 21.43 -20.50
N ALA A 219 -21.68 20.13 -20.71
CA ALA A 219 -22.97 19.69 -21.26
C ALA A 219 -24.13 19.94 -20.28
N PHE A 220 -23.96 19.63 -19.00
CA PHE A 220 -24.96 19.85 -17.95
C PHE A 220 -25.28 21.33 -17.77
N ASN A 221 -24.26 22.20 -17.72
CA ASN A 221 -24.44 23.66 -17.65
C ASN A 221 -25.10 24.26 -18.91
N LYS A 222 -24.88 23.66 -20.08
CA LYS A 222 -25.54 24.08 -21.34
C LYS A 222 -27.03 23.74 -21.34
N THR A 223 -27.42 22.61 -20.78
CA THR A 223 -28.82 22.18 -20.62
C THR A 223 -29.59 23.03 -19.61
N ILE A 224 -28.93 23.48 -18.53
CA ILE A 224 -29.55 24.39 -17.55
C ILE A 224 -29.78 25.78 -18.16
N LYS A 225 -28.81 26.34 -18.89
CA LYS A 225 -28.96 27.65 -19.55
C LYS A 225 -30.03 27.67 -20.64
N THR A 226 -30.24 26.55 -21.35
CA THR A 226 -31.29 26.44 -22.38
C THR A 226 -32.69 26.28 -21.79
N LYS A 227 -32.83 25.75 -20.57
CA LYS A 227 -34.12 25.73 -19.84
C LYS A 227 -34.44 27.07 -19.15
N ALA A 228 -33.43 27.80 -18.67
CA ALA A 228 -33.63 29.09 -18.00
C ALA A 228 -33.94 30.26 -18.96
N GLY A 229 -33.64 30.14 -20.26
CA GLY A 229 -33.96 31.15 -21.28
C GLY A 229 -35.30 30.96 -22.00
N LYS A 230 -36.13 30.02 -21.55
CA LYS A 230 -37.46 29.71 -22.12
C LYS A 230 -38.60 29.85 -21.10
N ALA A 231 -38.34 30.47 -19.96
CA ALA A 231 -39.34 30.85 -18.95
C ALA A 231 -39.56 32.36 -18.98
#